data_AF-A0A2A5W0H4-F1
#
_entry.id   AF-A0A2A5W0H4-F1
#
_cell.length_a   1.000
_cell.length_b   1.000
_cell.length_c   1.000
_cell.angle_alpha   90.00
_cell.angle_beta   90.00
_cell.angle_gamma   90.00
#
_symmetry.space_group_name_H-M   'P 1'
#
loop_
_entity.id
_entity.type
_entity.pdbx_description
1 polymer ?
#
loop_
_entity_poly.entity_id
_entity_poly.type
_entity_poly.pdbx_seq_one_letter_code
_entity_poly.pdbx_strand_id
1 'polypeptide(L)'
;MKFLVLLFASLGLLVSSVSGFTLQIVEGSYNWQEAKADAEARGGRLAVLNTSEKILVASNFLTNSGYWPNLWIGLTDEAIEGEWLWLNGNELSDHNWDPFGPLGGEPNNTAGIQHYAYIYGTPTFSSGSRYLKWDDVSNTHSWGYLLEVGIVPEPSTYAILLGGTVLGYAYWRRRK
;
A
#
# COMPACT_ATOMS: atom_id res chain seq x y z
N MET A 1 -2.85 -38.17 40.36
CA MET A 1 -3.51 -36.86 40.65
C MET A 1 -3.21 -35.95 39.47
N LYS A 2 -4.23 -35.68 38.65
CA LYS A 2 -4.14 -34.92 37.39
C LYS A 2 -3.90 -33.45 37.71
N PHE A 3 -2.82 -32.85 37.20
CA PHE A 3 -2.70 -31.39 37.12
C PHE A 3 -2.64 -30.97 35.65
N LEU A 4 -3.84 -30.59 35.22
CA LEU A 4 -4.23 -29.65 34.18
C LEU A 4 -3.07 -28.89 33.51
N VAL A 5 -2.80 -29.22 32.24
CA VAL A 5 -2.16 -28.33 31.29
C VAL A 5 -3.12 -27.17 31.03
N LEU A 6 -2.84 -25.98 31.57
CA LEU A 6 -3.52 -24.76 31.14
C LEU A 6 -2.88 -24.31 29.83
N LEU A 7 -3.41 -24.85 28.73
CA LEU A 7 -3.32 -24.28 27.40
C LEU A 7 -4.01 -22.92 27.41
N PHE A 8 -3.26 -21.84 27.50
CA PHE A 8 -3.74 -20.53 27.08
C PHE A 8 -3.76 -20.49 25.55
N ALA A 9 -4.74 -21.16 24.95
CA ALA A 9 -5.18 -20.84 23.60
C ALA A 9 -6.12 -19.63 23.69
N SER A 10 -5.57 -18.42 23.85
CA SER A 10 -6.31 -17.20 23.52
C SER A 10 -6.32 -17.06 22.00
N LEU A 11 -7.26 -17.79 21.42
CA LEU A 11 -7.71 -17.72 20.05
C LEU A 11 -8.11 -16.27 19.71
N GLY A 12 -7.60 -15.74 18.59
CA GLY A 12 -8.40 -14.79 17.80
C GLY A 12 -7.77 -13.47 17.36
N LEU A 13 -6.55 -13.12 17.78
CA LEU A 13 -5.82 -12.02 17.14
C LEU A 13 -4.34 -12.36 17.05
N LEU A 14 -4.04 -13.35 16.21
CA LEU A 14 -2.87 -13.20 15.35
C LEU A 14 -3.09 -11.85 14.66
N VAL A 15 -2.32 -10.82 15.01
CA VAL A 15 -2.26 -9.57 14.25
C VAL A 15 -1.66 -9.96 12.89
N SER A 16 -2.50 -10.52 12.02
CA SER A 16 -2.11 -11.01 10.70
C SER A 16 -2.28 -9.91 9.64
N SER A 17 -2.15 -8.64 10.02
CA SER A 17 -1.81 -7.59 9.07
C SER A 17 -0.60 -6.84 9.60
N VAL A 18 0.57 -7.30 9.16
CA VAL A 18 1.91 -6.80 9.48
C VAL A 18 2.19 -5.45 8.80
N SER A 19 1.27 -4.94 7.98
CA SER A 19 1.36 -3.62 7.34
C SER A 19 0.66 -2.56 8.19
N GLY A 20 1.34 -1.47 8.53
CA GLY A 20 0.77 -0.29 9.21
C GLY A 20 -0.22 0.53 8.36
N PHE A 21 -0.82 -0.08 7.35
CA PHE A 21 -1.74 0.53 6.39
C PHE A 21 -2.69 -0.52 5.80
N THR A 22 -3.80 -0.04 5.25
CA THR A 22 -4.75 -0.82 4.43
C THR A 22 -4.80 -0.29 3.02
N LEU A 23 -5.04 -1.16 2.04
CA LEU A 23 -5.26 -0.81 0.64
C LEU A 23 -6.73 -0.99 0.25
N GLN A 24 -7.24 -0.10 -0.59
CA GLN A 24 -8.59 -0.18 -1.16
C GLN A 24 -8.55 0.22 -2.64
N ILE A 25 -9.32 -0.48 -3.48
CA ILE A 25 -9.55 -0.04 -4.86
C ILE A 25 -10.70 0.96 -4.82
N VAL A 26 -10.45 2.17 -5.31
CA VAL A 26 -11.50 3.16 -5.54
C VAL A 26 -11.76 3.21 -7.05
N GLU A 27 -12.91 2.70 -7.45
CA GLU A 27 -13.37 2.78 -8.84
C GLU A 27 -13.88 4.19 -9.16
N GLY A 28 -13.76 4.58 -10.42
CA GLY A 28 -14.24 5.86 -10.92
C GLY A 28 -13.44 6.37 -12.12
N SER A 29 -13.64 7.64 -12.44
CA SER A 29 -13.00 8.33 -13.55
C SER A 29 -12.35 9.60 -13.00
N TYR A 30 -11.14 9.45 -12.48
CA TYR A 30 -10.36 10.55 -11.91
C TYR A 30 -9.08 10.72 -12.72
N ASN A 31 -8.70 11.95 -13.04
CA ASN A 31 -7.30 12.23 -13.37
C ASN A 31 -6.44 12.11 -12.10
N TRP A 32 -5.11 12.17 -12.22
CA TRP A 32 -4.23 11.88 -11.09
C TRP A 32 -4.41 12.89 -9.94
N GLN A 33 -4.53 14.18 -10.26
CA GLN A 33 -4.75 15.25 -9.29
C GLN A 33 -6.09 15.09 -8.58
N GLU A 34 -7.15 14.73 -9.31
CA GLU A 34 -8.47 14.44 -8.75
C GLU A 34 -8.44 13.22 -7.84
N ALA A 35 -7.74 12.15 -8.25
CA ALA A 35 -7.57 10.94 -7.46
C ALA A 35 -6.80 11.20 -6.16
N LYS A 36 -5.75 12.04 -6.23
CA LYS A 36 -5.00 12.51 -5.05
C LYS A 36 -5.91 13.27 -4.09
N ALA A 37 -6.68 14.23 -4.58
CA ALA A 37 -7.59 15.02 -3.76
C ALA A 37 -8.70 14.15 -3.13
N ASP A 38 -9.28 13.21 -3.89
CA ASP A 38 -10.30 12.29 -3.38
C ASP A 38 -9.72 11.32 -2.33
N ALA A 39 -8.50 10.82 -2.54
CA ALA A 39 -7.81 9.98 -1.56
C ALA A 39 -7.56 10.70 -0.23
N GLU A 40 -7.13 11.97 -0.29
CA GLU A 40 -6.95 12.82 0.89
C GLU A 40 -8.28 13.09 1.61
N ALA A 41 -9.36 13.36 0.85
CA ALA A 41 -10.70 13.55 1.41
C ALA A 41 -11.24 12.30 2.11
N ARG A 42 -10.80 11.10 1.70
CA ARG A 42 -11.13 9.82 2.35
C ARG A 42 -10.25 9.50 3.57
N GLY A 43 -9.39 10.42 3.99
CA GLY A 43 -8.49 10.24 5.13
C GLY A 43 -7.27 9.36 4.83
N GLY A 44 -6.93 9.19 3.54
CA GLY A 44 -5.76 8.45 3.09
C GLY A 44 -4.93 9.24 2.08
N ARG A 45 -4.29 8.52 1.17
CA ARG A 45 -3.54 9.05 0.02
C ARG A 45 -3.50 8.02 -1.09
N LEU A 46 -3.11 8.43 -2.31
CA LEU A 46 -2.72 7.45 -3.32
C LEU A 46 -1.60 6.56 -2.79
N ALA A 47 -1.66 5.26 -3.10
CA ALA A 47 -0.78 4.27 -2.50
C ALA A 47 0.70 4.56 -2.73
N VAL A 48 1.48 4.45 -1.66
CA VAL A 48 2.94 4.63 -1.68
C VAL A 48 3.57 3.24 -1.66
N LEU A 49 4.20 2.80 -2.75
CA LEU A 49 4.77 1.46 -2.87
C LEU A 49 6.31 1.49 -2.86
N ASN A 50 6.87 2.28 -1.95
CA ASN A 50 8.28 2.64 -1.87
C ASN A 50 9.22 1.54 -1.34
N THR A 51 8.73 0.32 -1.14
CA THR A 51 9.53 -0.83 -0.70
C THR A 51 9.02 -2.09 -1.37
N SER A 52 9.91 -3.06 -1.56
CA SER A 52 9.59 -4.39 -2.08
C SER A 52 8.47 -5.08 -1.29
N GLU A 53 8.40 -4.87 0.03
CA GLU A 53 7.31 -5.40 0.87
C GLU A 53 5.97 -4.76 0.51
N LYS A 54 5.89 -3.42 0.38
CA LYS A 54 4.65 -2.74 -0.01
C LYS A 54 4.22 -3.11 -1.43
N ILE A 55 5.17 -3.27 -2.35
CA ILE A 55 4.90 -3.75 -3.73
C ILE A 55 4.30 -5.16 -3.69
N LEU A 56 4.87 -6.06 -2.87
CA LEU A 56 4.36 -7.42 -2.71
C LEU A 56 2.96 -7.45 -2.09
N VAL A 57 2.72 -6.65 -1.04
CA VAL A 57 1.40 -6.51 -0.39
C VAL A 57 0.35 -6.02 -1.39
N ALA A 58 0.66 -4.96 -2.15
CA ALA A 58 -0.23 -4.46 -3.19
C ALA A 58 -0.47 -5.50 -4.29
N SER A 59 0.57 -6.22 -4.72
CA SER A 59 0.46 -7.25 -5.75
C SER A 59 -0.46 -8.40 -5.33
N ASN A 60 -0.31 -8.88 -4.09
CA ASN A 60 -1.16 -9.91 -3.51
C ASN A 60 -2.61 -9.42 -3.36
N PHE A 61 -2.81 -8.19 -2.88
CA PHE A 61 -4.14 -7.59 -2.78
C PHE A 61 -4.83 -7.54 -4.15
N LEU A 62 -4.21 -6.90 -5.15
CA LEU A 62 -4.77 -6.72 -6.48
C LEU A 62 -5.03 -8.03 -7.23
N THR A 63 -4.18 -9.05 -7.05
CA THR A 63 -4.39 -10.38 -7.64
C THR A 63 -5.70 -11.00 -7.15
N ASN A 64 -6.04 -10.78 -5.88
CA ASN A 64 -7.23 -11.34 -5.23
C ASN A 64 -8.47 -10.43 -5.32
N SER A 65 -8.35 -9.19 -5.80
CA SER A 65 -9.43 -8.18 -5.78
C SER A 65 -10.38 -8.18 -6.99
N GLY A 66 -10.68 -9.34 -7.60
CA GLY A 66 -11.63 -9.37 -8.73
C GLY A 66 -11.21 -8.49 -9.91
N TYR A 67 -12.13 -8.07 -10.77
CA TYR A 67 -11.77 -7.17 -11.90
C TYR A 67 -11.56 -5.74 -11.41
N TRP A 68 -10.58 -5.03 -11.99
CA TRP A 68 -10.32 -3.62 -11.75
C TRP A 68 -9.60 -3.01 -12.99
N PRO A 69 -9.81 -1.71 -13.30
CA PRO A 69 -9.20 -1.04 -14.45
C PRO A 69 -7.76 -0.58 -14.13
N ASN A 70 -7.14 0.25 -14.96
CA ASN A 70 -5.90 0.93 -14.55
C ASN A 70 -6.11 1.69 -13.22
N LEU A 71 -5.09 1.73 -12.37
CA LEU A 71 -5.17 2.39 -11.06
C LEU A 71 -4.03 3.37 -10.87
N TRP A 72 -4.34 4.63 -10.57
CA TRP A 72 -3.33 5.59 -10.11
C TRP A 72 -2.67 5.16 -8.80
N ILE A 73 -1.38 5.48 -8.69
CA ILE A 73 -0.59 5.34 -7.46
C ILE A 73 0.10 6.67 -7.13
N GLY A 74 0.58 6.80 -5.89
CA GLY A 74 1.11 8.05 -5.36
C GLY A 74 2.55 8.35 -5.75
N LEU A 75 2.95 8.04 -6.99
CA LEU A 75 4.29 8.26 -7.53
C LEU A 75 4.23 9.24 -8.70
N THR A 76 5.03 10.30 -8.63
CA THR A 76 5.06 11.38 -9.63
C THR A 76 6.44 12.04 -9.70
N ASP A 77 6.80 12.57 -10.86
CA ASP A 77 7.96 13.45 -11.04
C ASP A 77 7.54 14.87 -11.49
N GLU A 78 6.27 15.25 -11.29
CA GLU A 78 5.71 16.53 -11.76
C GLU A 78 6.46 17.77 -11.23
N ALA A 79 7.13 17.62 -10.08
CA ALA A 79 7.90 18.68 -9.46
C ALA A 79 9.24 18.91 -10.16
N ILE A 80 9.93 17.83 -10.53
CA ILE A 80 11.25 17.83 -11.16
C ILE A 80 11.31 16.60 -12.08
N GLU A 81 11.28 16.84 -13.39
CA GLU A 81 11.36 15.81 -14.43
C GLU A 81 12.54 14.84 -14.19
N GLY A 82 12.25 13.54 -14.17
CA GLY A 82 13.22 12.48 -13.92
C GLY A 82 13.48 12.19 -12.44
N GLU A 83 12.98 13.01 -11.51
CA GLU A 83 13.06 12.76 -10.06
C GLU A 83 11.71 12.27 -9.52
N TRP A 84 11.51 10.96 -9.59
CA TRP A 84 10.29 10.32 -9.12
C TRP A 84 10.20 10.29 -7.59
N LEU A 85 9.15 10.94 -7.07
CA LEU A 85 8.85 11.05 -5.65
C LEU A 85 7.51 10.41 -5.31
N TRP A 86 7.50 9.69 -4.20
CA TRP A 86 6.27 9.24 -3.56
C TRP A 86 5.59 10.40 -2.81
N LEU A 87 4.27 10.37 -2.69
CA LEU A 87 3.49 11.38 -1.94
C LEU A 87 3.85 11.50 -0.45
N ASN A 88 4.67 10.60 0.10
CA ASN A 88 5.22 10.71 1.45
C ASN A 88 6.61 11.41 1.49
N GLY A 89 7.08 11.91 0.35
CA GLY A 89 8.37 12.58 0.19
C GLY A 89 9.57 11.64 0.03
N ASN A 90 9.36 10.32 -0.06
CA ASN A 90 10.47 9.41 -0.34
C ASN A 90 10.79 9.38 -1.83
N GLU A 91 12.07 9.33 -2.14
CA GLU A 91 12.57 9.02 -3.48
C GLU A 91 12.21 7.59 -3.88
N LEU A 92 12.06 7.37 -5.18
CA LEU A 92 11.91 6.04 -5.73
C LEU A 92 13.19 5.22 -5.52
N SER A 93 13.06 4.06 -4.88
CA SER A 93 14.15 3.09 -4.69
C SER A 93 13.78 1.75 -5.32
N ASP A 94 12.84 1.04 -4.70
CA ASP A 94 12.23 -0.16 -5.26
C ASP A 94 11.11 0.23 -6.23
N HIS A 95 11.02 -0.46 -7.37
CA HIS A 95 10.02 -0.18 -8.39
C HIS A 95 9.46 -1.45 -9.05
N ASN A 96 8.30 -1.31 -9.68
CA ASN A 96 7.73 -2.34 -10.53
C ASN A 96 7.34 -1.82 -11.92
N TRP A 97 8.11 -0.84 -12.43
CA TRP A 97 8.04 -0.40 -13.83
C TRP A 97 8.01 -1.56 -14.81
N ASP A 98 7.25 -1.39 -15.88
CA ASP A 98 7.21 -2.32 -16.99
C ASP A 98 8.55 -2.33 -17.73
N PRO A 99 9.29 -3.45 -17.78
CA PRO A 99 10.56 -3.51 -18.53
C PRO A 99 10.36 -3.64 -20.06
N PHE A 100 9.13 -3.78 -20.54
CA PHE A 100 8.76 -4.05 -21.92
C PHE A 100 7.78 -3.02 -22.51
N GLY A 101 7.68 -1.83 -21.91
CA GLY A 101 6.93 -0.70 -22.46
C GLY A 101 7.31 -0.39 -23.92
N PRO A 102 6.47 0.36 -24.67
CA PRO A 102 6.60 0.57 -26.12
C PRO A 102 7.95 1.14 -26.58
N LEU A 103 8.70 1.78 -25.68
CA LEU A 103 10.02 2.36 -25.95
C LEU A 103 11.19 1.60 -25.29
N GLY A 104 10.97 0.36 -24.85
CA GLY A 104 11.99 -0.48 -24.22
C GLY A 104 11.96 -0.49 -22.70
N GLY A 105 10.83 -0.08 -22.10
CA GLY A 105 10.59 -0.04 -20.67
C GLY A 105 10.04 1.29 -20.19
N GLU A 106 9.55 1.33 -18.96
CA GLU A 106 8.99 2.49 -18.27
C GLU A 106 9.89 2.96 -17.11
N PRO A 107 9.79 4.24 -16.70
CA PRO A 107 8.99 5.30 -17.33
C PRO A 107 9.66 5.83 -18.60
N ASN A 108 8.87 6.08 -19.65
CA ASN A 108 9.40 6.45 -20.96
C ASN A 108 9.23 7.94 -21.32
N ASN A 109 8.46 8.67 -20.52
CA ASN A 109 8.17 10.09 -20.69
C ASN A 109 7.88 10.53 -22.14
N THR A 110 6.98 9.81 -22.80
CA THR A 110 6.45 10.12 -24.12
C THR A 110 6.02 11.59 -24.20
N ALA A 111 6.64 12.30 -25.16
CA ALA A 111 6.44 13.72 -25.43
C ALA A 111 6.80 14.69 -24.28
N GLY A 112 7.48 14.22 -23.22
CA GLY A 112 7.95 15.08 -22.13
C GLY A 112 6.85 15.58 -21.20
N ILE A 113 5.75 14.83 -21.09
CA ILE A 113 4.53 15.25 -20.36
C ILE A 113 3.96 14.16 -19.44
N GLN A 114 4.63 13.00 -19.31
CA GLN A 114 4.12 11.89 -18.51
C GLN A 114 4.73 11.94 -17.12
N HIS A 115 3.95 12.43 -16.16
CA HIS A 115 4.44 12.71 -14.82
C HIS A 115 3.81 11.87 -13.72
N TYR A 116 2.91 10.94 -14.08
CA TYR A 116 2.05 10.27 -13.11
C TYR A 116 2.04 8.76 -13.33
N ALA A 117 2.40 8.00 -12.29
CA ALA A 117 2.46 6.56 -12.38
C ALA A 117 1.09 5.90 -12.13
N TYR A 118 0.83 4.82 -12.84
CA TYR A 118 -0.32 3.94 -12.61
C TYR A 118 0.09 2.47 -12.68
N ILE A 119 -0.78 1.58 -12.19
CA ILE A 119 -0.67 0.12 -12.34
C ILE A 119 -1.59 -0.33 -13.47
N TYR A 120 -1.09 -1.15 -14.39
CA TYR A 120 -1.90 -1.76 -15.44
C TYR A 120 -3.06 -2.59 -14.89
N GLY A 121 -4.28 -2.28 -15.33
CA GLY A 121 -5.48 -3.08 -15.11
C GLY A 121 -5.60 -4.16 -16.17
N THR A 122 -4.87 -5.26 -16.03
CA THR A 122 -5.00 -6.41 -16.95
C THR A 122 -5.97 -7.46 -16.42
N PRO A 123 -6.79 -8.07 -17.31
CA PRO A 123 -7.54 -9.26 -16.96
C PRO A 123 -6.59 -10.40 -16.58
N THR A 124 -7.00 -11.21 -15.62
CA THR A 124 -6.22 -12.36 -15.13
C THR A 124 -5.90 -13.32 -16.29
N PHE A 125 -4.62 -13.67 -16.45
CA PHE A 125 -4.22 -14.72 -17.39
C PHE A 125 -4.77 -16.08 -16.93
N SER A 126 -4.84 -17.06 -17.84
CA SER A 126 -5.28 -18.42 -17.53
C SER A 126 -4.45 -19.10 -16.42
N SER A 127 -3.24 -18.62 -16.16
CA SER A 127 -2.37 -19.05 -15.04
C SER A 127 -2.78 -18.49 -13.67
N GLY A 128 -3.78 -17.61 -13.60
CA GLY A 128 -4.11 -16.86 -12.38
C GLY A 128 -3.21 -15.65 -12.12
N SER A 129 -2.18 -15.44 -12.94
CA SER A 129 -1.27 -14.30 -12.84
C SER A 129 -1.90 -13.02 -13.41
N ARG A 130 -1.52 -11.87 -12.86
CA ARG A 130 -1.85 -10.54 -13.41
C ARG A 130 -0.60 -9.78 -13.78
N TYR A 131 -0.72 -8.93 -14.78
CA TYR A 131 0.34 -8.01 -15.15
C TYR A 131 0.24 -6.74 -14.31
N LEU A 132 0.96 -6.68 -13.19
CA LEU A 132 0.86 -5.60 -12.20
C LEU A 132 1.98 -4.56 -12.36
N LYS A 133 2.49 -4.41 -13.58
CA LYS A 133 3.57 -3.48 -13.91
C LYS A 133 3.07 -2.04 -13.93
N TRP A 134 4.02 -1.11 -13.80
CA TRP A 134 3.74 0.32 -13.77
C TRP A 134 4.17 1.00 -15.06
N ASP A 135 3.51 2.11 -15.34
CA ASP A 135 3.72 2.96 -16.50
C ASP A 135 3.40 4.41 -16.10
N ASP A 136 4.00 5.39 -16.78
CA ASP A 136 3.83 6.81 -16.57
C ASP A 136 2.92 7.40 -17.65
N VAL A 137 2.04 8.33 -17.28
CA VAL A 137 1.23 9.06 -18.26
C VAL A 137 1.03 10.52 -17.88
N SER A 138 0.56 11.30 -18.84
CA SER A 138 0.09 12.66 -18.59
C SER A 138 -1.22 12.66 -17.80
N ASN A 139 -1.56 13.81 -17.22
CA ASN A 139 -2.79 13.98 -16.45
C ASN A 139 -4.10 13.99 -17.29
N THR A 140 -4.06 13.59 -18.56
CA THR A 140 -5.26 13.60 -19.41
C THR A 140 -6.08 12.32 -19.33
N HIS A 141 -5.57 11.29 -18.63
CA HIS A 141 -6.26 10.02 -18.45
C HIS A 141 -7.20 10.07 -17.26
N SER A 142 -8.22 9.21 -17.26
CA SER A 142 -9.17 9.12 -16.15
C SER A 142 -9.45 7.68 -15.78
N TRP A 143 -9.10 7.31 -14.54
CA TRP A 143 -9.12 5.95 -14.03
C TRP A 143 -9.53 5.89 -12.55
N GLY A 144 -9.66 4.68 -12.02
CA GLY A 144 -9.70 4.46 -10.59
C GLY A 144 -8.32 4.62 -9.96
N TYR A 145 -8.21 4.38 -8.66
CA TYR A 145 -6.94 4.48 -7.96
C TYR A 145 -6.82 3.53 -6.77
N LEU A 146 -5.58 3.29 -6.35
CA LEU A 146 -5.27 2.51 -5.16
C LEU A 146 -5.14 3.44 -3.96
N LEU A 147 -6.10 3.38 -3.04
CA LEU A 147 -6.10 4.16 -1.79
C LEU A 147 -5.27 3.44 -0.73
N GLU A 148 -4.34 4.16 -0.12
CA GLU A 148 -3.65 3.76 1.11
C GLU A 148 -4.21 4.57 2.29
N VAL A 149 -4.66 3.87 3.33
CA VAL A 149 -5.07 4.47 4.61
C VAL A 149 -4.14 3.94 5.71
N GLY A 150 -3.50 4.83 6.45
CA GLY A 150 -2.67 4.45 7.60
C GLY A 150 -3.52 3.85 8.72
N ILE A 151 -3.02 2.79 9.36
CA ILE A 151 -3.65 2.25 10.56
C ILE A 151 -3.16 3.10 11.73
N VAL A 152 -4.02 3.96 12.26
CA VAL A 152 -3.79 4.58 13.56
C VAL A 152 -4.09 3.50 14.61
N PRO A 153 -3.11 2.98 15.36
CA PRO A 153 -3.42 2.05 16.43
C PRO A 153 -4.35 2.72 17.44
N GLU A 154 -5.47 2.08 17.72
CA GLU A 154 -6.46 2.56 18.69
C GLU A 154 -5.76 2.97 19.99
N PRO A 155 -6.14 4.09 20.65
CA PRO A 155 -5.51 4.56 21.89
C PRO A 155 -5.39 3.47 22.98
N SER A 156 -6.32 2.51 23.00
CA SER A 156 -6.31 1.36 23.91
C SER A 156 -5.14 0.39 23.67
N THR A 157 -4.61 0.32 22.45
CA THR A 157 -3.44 -0.50 22.08
C THR A 157 -2.19 -0.02 22.81
N TYR A 158 -2.02 1.30 22.94
CA TYR A 158 -0.95 1.91 23.73
C TYR A 158 -1.17 1.73 25.23
N ALA A 159 -2.43 1.81 25.69
CA ALA A 159 -2.78 1.61 27.10
C ALA A 159 -2.47 0.18 27.59
N ILE A 160 -2.64 -0.84 26.74
CA ILE A 160 -2.29 -2.24 27.07
C ILE A 160 -0.77 -2.42 27.16
N LEU A 161 0.01 -1.81 26.25
CA LEU A 161 1.47 -1.89 26.24
C LEU A 161 2.10 -1.18 27.44
N LEU A 162 1.59 -0.01 27.81
CA LEU A 162 2.06 0.73 29.00
C LEU A 162 1.52 0.13 30.31
N GLY A 163 0.30 -0.41 30.32
CA GLY A 163 -0.26 -1.07 31.50
C GLY A 163 0.40 -2.42 31.84
N GLY A 164 0.77 -3.20 30.82
CA GLY A 164 1.43 -4.51 30.99
C GLY A 164 2.85 -4.42 31.56
N THR A 165 3.61 -3.39 31.18
CA THR A 165 4.98 -3.17 31.69
C THR A 165 4.98 -2.74 33.17
N VAL A 166 4.02 -1.92 33.59
CA VAL A 166 3.89 -1.47 34.99
C VAL A 166 3.46 -2.61 35.92
N LEU A 167 2.50 -3.45 35.51
CA LEU A 167 2.05 -4.60 36.30
C LEU A 167 3.11 -5.71 36.39
N GLY A 168 3.84 -5.97 35.30
CA GLY A 168 4.96 -6.91 35.30
C GLY A 168 6.10 -6.49 36.23
N TYR A 169 6.46 -5.20 36.24
CA TYR A 169 7.47 -4.64 37.14
C TYR A 169 7.04 -4.71 38.62
N ALA A 170 5.77 -4.40 38.91
CA ALA A 170 5.21 -4.50 40.26
C ALA A 170 5.14 -5.96 40.77
N TYR A 171 4.87 -6.91 39.89
CA TYR A 171 4.85 -8.34 40.20
C TYR A 171 6.25 -8.89 40.55
N TRP A 172 7.28 -8.49 39.80
CA TRP A 172 8.67 -8.92 40.03
C TRP A 172 9.23 -8.42 41.38
N ARG A 173 8.92 -7.17 41.78
CA ARG A 173 9.38 -6.61 43.07
C ARG A 173 8.80 -7.29 44.31
N ARG A 174 7.65 -7.95 44.21
CA ARG A 174 7.02 -8.62 45.36
C ARG A 174 7.56 -10.02 45.65
N ARG A 175 8.48 -10.53 44.82
CA ARG A 175 9.10 -11.86 44.97
C ARG A 175 10.57 -11.82 45.42
N LYS A 176 11.05 -10.67 45.92
CA LYS A 176 12.33 -10.57 46.63
C LYS A 176 12.08 -10.30 48.11
#